data_AF-A0A537KYB7-F1
#
_entry.id   AF-A0A537KYB7-F1
#
_cell.length_a   1.000
_cell.length_b   1.000
_cell.length_c   1.000
_cell.angle_alpha   90.00
_cell.angle_beta   90.00
_cell.angle_gamma   90.00
#
_symmetry.space_group_name_H-M   'P 1'
#
loop_
_entity.id
_entity.type
_entity.pdbx_description
1 polymer ?
#
loop_
_entity_poly.entity_id
_entity_poly.type
_entity_poly.pdbx_seq_one_letter_code
_entity_poly.pdbx_strand_id
1 'polypeptide(L)'
;DNLERALEHSTGGDDDKIVAGIRITHRHALEVLAKIGVTQMETVGQKFDPRFHEAVDVVASVESGVEPGTIVSEMQRGYFVNGDVL
;
A
#
# COMPACT_ATOMS: atom_id res chain seq x y z
N ASP A 1 -5.88 5.61 -2.58
CA ASP A 1 -6.65 4.53 -3.23
C ASP A 1 -6.66 4.66 -4.75
N ASN A 2 -7.57 5.42 -5.37
CA ASN A 2 -7.85 5.25 -6.82
C ASN A 2 -6.63 5.43 -7.74
N LEU A 3 -5.68 6.29 -7.36
CA LEU A 3 -4.41 6.45 -8.09
C LEU A 3 -3.51 5.21 -7.97
N GLU A 4 -3.44 4.57 -6.80
CA GLU A 4 -2.72 3.31 -6.62
C GLU A 4 -3.37 2.18 -7.41
N ARG A 5 -4.70 2.07 -7.32
CA ARG A 5 -5.47 1.07 -8.07
C ARG A 5 -5.28 1.22 -9.58
N ALA A 6 -5.28 2.45 -10.09
CA ALA A 6 -5.01 2.74 -11.50
C ALA A 6 -3.58 2.34 -11.92
N LEU A 7 -2.59 2.52 -11.04
CA LEU A 7 -1.21 2.09 -11.29
C LEU A 7 -1.04 0.57 -11.24
N GLU A 8 -1.78 -0.14 -10.39
CA GLU A 8 -1.76 -1.61 -10.30
C GLU A 8 -2.38 -2.28 -11.53
N HIS A 9 -3.39 -1.64 -12.13
CA HIS A 9 -4.10 -2.17 -13.30
C HIS A 9 -3.56 -1.62 -14.62
N SER A 10 -2.49 -0.82 -14.61
CA SER A 10 -1.87 -0.35 -15.85
C SER A 10 -1.11 -1.50 -16.51
N THR A 11 -1.77 -2.23 -17.42
CA THR A 11 -1.15 -3.21 -18.30
C THR A 11 -0.43 -2.46 -19.41
N GLY A 12 0.89 -2.63 -19.55
CA GLY A 12 1.72 -1.88 -20.50
C GLY A 12 1.15 -1.82 -21.93
N GLY A 13 1.34 -0.67 -22.59
CA GLY A 13 0.77 -0.34 -23.91
C GLY A 13 0.99 1.15 -24.27
N ASP A 14 0.23 1.67 -25.24
CA ASP A 14 0.34 3.07 -25.75
C ASP A 14 0.10 4.18 -24.70
N ASP A 15 -0.35 3.83 -23.49
CA ASP A 15 -0.72 4.75 -22.42
C ASP A 15 0.42 5.06 -21.43
N ASP A 16 1.66 4.70 -21.74
CA ASP A 16 2.84 4.93 -20.86
C ASP A 16 2.96 6.38 -20.36
N LYS A 17 2.57 7.36 -21.19
CA LYS A 17 2.57 8.80 -20.80
C LYS A 17 1.50 9.12 -19.76
N ILE A 18 0.33 8.50 -19.88
CA ILE A 18 -0.78 8.67 -18.92
C ILE A 18 -0.39 8.02 -17.59
N VAL A 19 0.14 6.79 -17.63
CA VAL A 19 0.64 6.08 -16.44
C VAL A 19 1.75 6.89 -15.74
N ALA A 20 2.67 7.47 -16.51
CA ALA A 20 3.70 8.36 -15.97
C ALA A 20 3.09 9.60 -15.30
N GLY A 21 2.10 10.24 -15.92
CA GLY A 21 1.36 11.37 -15.35
C GLY A 21 0.68 11.01 -14.03
N ILE A 22 -0.03 9.88 -13.98
CA ILE A 22 -0.68 9.36 -12.77
C ILE A 22 0.35 9.12 -11.67
N ARG A 23 1.51 8.53 -12.00
CA ARG A 23 2.59 8.27 -11.03
C ARG A 23 3.17 9.57 -10.47
N ILE A 24 3.33 10.61 -11.30
CA ILE A 24 3.79 11.92 -10.85
C ILE A 24 2.76 12.56 -9.91
N THR A 25 1.48 12.56 -10.29
CA THR A 25 0.40 13.11 -9.48
C THR A 25 0.26 12.37 -8.14
N HIS A 26 0.34 11.04 -8.15
CA HIS A 26 0.32 10.23 -6.93
C HIS A 26 1.46 10.60 -5.98
N ARG A 27 2.69 10.71 -6.50
CA ARG A 27 3.84 11.13 -5.69
C ARG A 27 3.66 12.53 -5.11
N HIS A 28 3.23 13.52 -5.89
CA HIS A 28 2.97 14.87 -5.36
C HIS A 28 1.87 14.88 -4.30
N ALA A 29 0.83 14.07 -4.45
CA ALA A 29 -0.21 13.95 -3.43
C ALA A 29 0.38 13.42 -2.11
N LEU A 30 1.21 12.37 -2.16
CA LEU A 30 1.91 11.86 -0.99
C LEU A 30 2.85 12.88 -0.35
N GLU A 31 3.58 13.67 -1.15
CA GLU A 31 4.45 14.74 -0.65
C GLU A 31 3.66 15.84 0.09
N VAL A 32 2.46 16.18 -0.39
CA VAL A 32 1.58 17.14 0.29
C VAL A 32 1.03 16.56 1.60
N LEU A 33 0.61 15.29 1.59
CA LEU A 33 0.14 14.58 2.78
C LEU A 33 1.24 14.46 3.85
N ALA A 34 2.48 14.17 3.45
CA ALA A 34 3.62 14.12 4.36
C ALA A 34 3.86 15.44 5.10
N LYS A 35 3.61 16.59 4.46
CA LYS A 35 3.76 17.92 5.11
C LYS A 35 2.77 18.16 6.24
N ILE A 36 1.65 17.43 6.27
CA ILE A 36 0.65 17.50 7.35
C ILE A 36 0.73 16.29 8.29
N GLY A 37 1.83 15.54 8.24
CA GLY A 37 2.09 14.42 9.14
C GLY A 37 1.48 13.09 8.72
N VAL A 38 1.00 12.97 7.46
CA VAL A 38 0.44 11.73 6.93
C VAL A 38 1.51 10.92 6.19
N THR A 39 1.75 9.68 6.62
CA THR A 39 2.77 8.79 6.04
C THR A 39 2.19 7.41 5.70
N GLN A 40 2.69 6.77 4.64
CA GLN A 40 2.30 5.40 4.29
C GLN A 40 2.84 4.38 5.31
N MET A 41 2.05 3.35 5.57
CA MET A 41 2.49 2.19 6.36
C MET A 41 3.32 1.23 5.48
N GLU A 42 4.41 0.72 6.02
CA GLU A 42 5.08 -0.46 5.46
C GLU A 42 4.46 -1.72 6.05
N THR A 43 3.83 -2.55 5.22
CA THR A 43 3.01 -3.68 5.67
C THR A 43 3.55 -5.03 5.20
N VAL A 44 3.65 -5.26 3.89
CA VAL A 44 4.09 -6.55 3.33
C VAL A 44 5.49 -6.93 3.84
N GLY A 45 5.61 -8.16 4.34
CA GLY A 45 6.83 -8.68 4.97
C GLY A 45 6.98 -8.36 6.46
N GLN A 46 6.15 -7.48 7.02
CA GLN A 46 6.13 -7.18 8.46
C GLN A 46 5.25 -8.16 9.23
N LYS A 47 5.40 -8.16 10.56
CA LYS A 47 4.50 -8.92 11.45
C LYS A 47 3.14 -8.22 11.54
N PHE A 48 2.08 -9.01 11.43
CA PHE A 48 0.72 -8.55 11.63
C PHE A 48 0.54 -8.06 13.08
N ASP A 49 -0.11 -6.90 13.21
CA ASP A 49 -0.48 -6.29 14.48
C ASP A 49 -1.90 -5.72 14.35
N PRO A 50 -2.89 -6.24 15.08
CA PRO A 50 -4.30 -5.82 14.95
C PRO A 50 -4.54 -4.37 15.39
N ARG A 51 -3.57 -3.71 16.02
CA ARG A 51 -3.64 -2.27 16.33
C ARG A 51 -3.49 -1.40 15.08
N PHE A 52 -2.83 -1.93 14.05
CA PHE A 52 -2.45 -1.19 12.84
C PHE A 52 -2.96 -1.83 11.56
N HIS A 53 -3.35 -3.10 11.61
CA HIS A 53 -3.69 -3.90 10.43
C HIS A 53 -5.05 -4.57 10.58
N GLU A 54 -5.78 -4.65 9.47
CA GLU A 54 -7.01 -5.42 9.35
C GLU A 54 -6.72 -6.71 8.57
N ALA A 55 -7.00 -7.86 9.18
CA ALA A 55 -6.83 -9.14 8.51
C ALA A 55 -8.06 -9.43 7.62
N VAL A 56 -7.85 -9.45 6.31
CA VAL A 56 -8.91 -9.74 5.32
C VAL A 56 -8.91 -11.21 4.91
N ASP A 57 -7.74 -11.84 4.84
CA ASP A 57 -7.55 -13.24 4.47
C ASP A 57 -6.33 -13.83 5.18
N VAL A 58 -6.27 -15.17 5.30
CA VAL A 58 -5.16 -15.91 5.93
C VAL A 58 -4.69 -17.02 5.00
N VAL A 59 -3.44 -16.92 4.55
CA VAL A 59 -2.79 -17.91 3.69
C VAL A 59 -1.93 -18.84 4.55
N ALA A 60 -1.94 -20.14 4.25
CA ALA A 60 -1.10 -21.10 4.96
C ALA A 60 0.39 -20.81 4.72
N SER A 61 1.23 -20.99 5.76
CA SER A 61 2.67 -20.76 5.65
C SER A 61 3.37 -21.67 4.63
N VAL A 62 2.86 -22.89 4.45
CA VAL A 62 3.34 -23.83 3.43
C VAL A 62 3.10 -23.36 1.99
N GLU A 63 2.10 -22.50 1.78
CA GLU A 63 1.74 -21.96 0.47
C GLU A 63 2.47 -20.64 0.18
N SER A 64 2.60 -19.78 1.19
CA SER A 64 3.25 -18.47 1.06
C SER A 64 4.77 -18.50 1.21
N GLY A 65 5.32 -19.54 1.85
CA GLY A 65 6.77 -19.65 2.12
C GLY A 65 7.30 -18.67 3.16
N VAL A 66 6.42 -17.98 3.91
CA VAL A 66 6.80 -17.04 4.97
C VAL A 66 6.38 -17.53 6.36
N GLU A 67 7.05 -17.01 7.38
CA GLU A 67 6.75 -17.31 8.78
C GLU A 67 5.29 -16.95 9.16
N PRO A 68 4.61 -17.75 10.01
CA PRO A 68 3.28 -17.41 10.50
C PRO A 68 3.19 -16.00 11.09
N GLY A 69 2.04 -15.34 10.86
CA GLY A 69 1.77 -13.98 11.32
C GLY A 69 2.53 -12.90 10.54
N THR A 70 3.06 -13.21 9.36
CA THR A 70 3.70 -12.24 8.46
C THR A 70 2.69 -11.80 7.40
N ILE A 71 2.63 -10.50 7.10
CA ILE A 71 1.74 -9.96 6.08
C ILE A 71 2.29 -10.32 4.70
N VAL A 72 1.50 -11.02 3.88
CA VAL A 72 1.91 -11.53 2.56
C VAL A 72 1.46 -10.64 1.41
N SER A 73 0.39 -9.89 1.59
CA SER A 73 -0.14 -8.96 0.59
C SER A 73 -0.89 -7.82 1.29
N GLU A 74 -1.00 -6.70 0.59
CA GLU A 74 -1.74 -5.53 1.02
C GLU A 74 -2.83 -5.25 -0.02
N MET A 75 -4.10 -5.30 0.38
CA MET A 75 -5.23 -4.96 -0.50
C MET A 75 -5.46 -3.44 -0.58
N GLN A 76 -5.18 -2.72 0.51
CA GLN A 76 -5.31 -1.28 0.58
C GLN A 76 -4.22 -0.72 1.49
N ARG A 77 -3.49 0.29 1.01
CA ARG A 77 -2.46 0.97 1.80
C ARG A 77 -3.04 1.57 3.07
N GLY A 78 -2.43 1.24 4.19
CA GLY A 78 -2.61 1.93 5.46
C GLY A 78 -1.83 3.24 5.50
N TYR A 79 -2.30 4.19 6.31
CA TYR A 79 -1.64 5.47 6.54
C TYR A 79 -1.61 5.81 8.03
N PHE A 80 -0.51 6.41 8.48
CA PHE A 80 -0.45 7.06 9.78
C PHE A 80 -0.67 8.56 9.63
N VAL A 81 -1.31 9.18 10.62
CA VAL A 81 -1.34 10.63 10.82
C VAL A 81 -0.76 10.95 12.20
N ASN A 82 0.37 11.66 12.25
CA ASN A 82 1.04 12.01 13.51
C ASN A 82 1.33 10.82 14.45
N GLY A 83 1.48 9.62 13.91
CA GLY A 83 1.74 8.38 14.67
C GLY A 83 0.52 7.51 14.97
N ASP A 84 -0.69 8.00 14.68
CA ASP A 84 -1.94 7.24 14.84
C ASP A 84 -2.42 6.68 13.49
N VAL A 85 -3.14 5.56 13.51
CA VAL A 85 -3.76 4.98 12.30
C VAL A 85 -4.85 5.92 11.80
N LEU A 86 -4.81 6.23 10.49
CA LEU A 86 -5.85 6.99 9.81
C LEU A 86 -6.98 6.10 9.29
#